data_AF-A0A2V1DTL0-F1
#
_entry.id   AF-A0A2V1DTL0-F1
#
_cell.length_a   1.000
_cell.length_b   1.000
_cell.length_c   1.000
_cell.angle_alpha   90.00
_cell.angle_beta   90.00
_cell.angle_gamma   90.00
#
_symmetry.space_group_name_H-M   'P 1'
#
loop_
_entity.id
_entity.type
_entity.pdbx_description
1 polymer ?
#
loop_
_entity_poly.entity_id
_entity_poly.type
_entity_poly.pdbx_seq_one_letter_code
_entity_poly.pdbx_strand_id
1 'polypeptide(L)'
;MAFSNNQNTSKSDHLVSSNLNAPARPLSPTALYTIKALAYCRIILGAGSLLFPHFTCGLFKFLISNETSTVICLFGVRGIALGELLLTAKDETSPDGGRKELRRLLKANMGCDVCDIFSIGFAVASGYIGLLPGALLAGGAASLVGVAALGLESL
;
A
#
# COMPACT_ATOMS: atom_id res chain seq x y z
N MET A 1 44.73 13.49 -51.93
CA MET A 1 43.37 13.99 -51.63
C MET A 1 42.53 12.81 -51.15
N ALA A 2 41.81 12.78 -50.04
CA ALA A 2 41.82 13.47 -48.76
C ALA A 2 41.14 12.46 -47.80
N PHE A 3 41.80 12.08 -46.71
CA PHE A 3 41.21 11.25 -45.66
C PHE A 3 40.36 12.15 -44.76
N SER A 4 39.04 11.91 -44.72
CA SER A 4 38.14 12.59 -43.80
C SER A 4 37.90 11.68 -42.59
N ASN A 5 38.56 12.02 -41.49
CA ASN A 5 38.51 11.32 -40.21
C ASN A 5 37.30 11.85 -39.41
N ASN A 6 36.29 11.01 -39.15
CA ASN A 6 35.07 11.39 -38.45
C ASN A 6 35.16 10.96 -36.98
N GLN A 7 35.77 11.81 -36.14
CA GLN A 7 35.77 11.67 -34.68
C GLN A 7 34.81 12.70 -34.08
N ASN A 8 33.57 12.30 -33.77
CA ASN A 8 32.67 13.12 -32.96
C ASN A 8 31.58 12.27 -32.28
N THR A 9 31.98 11.37 -31.38
CA THR A 9 31.05 10.68 -30.47
C THR A 9 31.74 10.40 -29.12
N SER A 10 31.98 11.42 -28.30
CA SER A 10 32.48 11.21 -26.93
C SER A 10 32.18 12.38 -25.99
N LYS A 11 30.98 12.97 -26.05
CA LYS A 11 30.62 14.07 -25.13
C LYS A 11 29.26 13.97 -24.43
N SER A 12 28.48 12.93 -24.69
CA SER A 12 27.16 12.74 -24.06
C SER A 12 27.16 11.87 -22.80
N ASP A 13 28.22 11.10 -22.53
CA ASP A 13 28.14 10.02 -21.53
C ASP A 13 28.56 10.47 -20.12
N HIS A 14 29.03 11.72 -19.95
CA HIS A 14 29.65 12.16 -18.71
C HIS A 14 28.75 13.01 -17.79
N LEU A 15 27.52 13.33 -18.19
CA LEU A 15 26.58 14.16 -17.40
C LEU A 15 25.51 13.38 -16.64
N VAL A 16 25.44 12.05 -16.81
CA VAL A 16 24.41 11.22 -16.16
C VAL A 16 24.86 10.67 -14.79
N SER A 17 26.16 10.72 -14.48
CA SER A 17 26.72 9.95 -13.35
C SER A 17 26.97 10.73 -12.04
N SER A 18 26.79 12.05 -12.00
CA SER A 18 27.16 12.85 -10.82
C SER A 18 26.10 12.92 -9.71
N ASN A 19 24.90 12.39 -9.92
CA ASN A 19 23.82 12.38 -8.91
C ASN A 19 23.48 10.99 -8.33
N LEU A 20 24.22 9.94 -8.69
CA LEU A 20 23.96 8.56 -8.23
C LEU A 20 24.49 8.26 -6.81
N ASN A 21 25.28 9.16 -6.22
CA ASN A 21 25.99 8.92 -4.96
C ASN A 21 25.56 9.83 -3.80
N ALA A 22 24.43 10.54 -3.91
CA ALA A 22 23.87 11.17 -2.73
C ALA A 22 23.43 10.07 -1.76
N PRO A 23 23.99 9.99 -0.54
CA PRO A 23 23.59 8.96 0.42
C PRO A 23 22.08 9.07 0.63
N ALA A 24 21.38 7.94 0.46
CA ALA A 24 19.94 7.88 0.65
C ALA A 24 19.59 8.53 1.99
N ARG A 25 18.81 9.61 1.98
CA ARG A 25 18.39 10.26 3.23
C ARG A 25 17.71 9.19 4.10
N PRO A 26 17.97 9.15 5.41
CA PRO A 26 17.22 8.28 6.30
C PRO A 26 15.74 8.68 6.26
N LEU A 27 14.86 7.67 6.33
CA LEU A 27 13.42 7.89 6.48
C LEU A 27 13.16 8.72 7.74
N SER A 28 12.22 9.66 7.67
CA SER A 28 11.81 10.38 8.88
C SER A 28 11.21 9.37 9.87
N PRO A 29 11.45 9.52 11.18
CA PRO A 29 10.87 8.61 12.18
C PRO A 29 9.35 8.51 12.04
N THR A 30 8.70 9.65 11.76
CA THR A 30 7.25 9.73 11.52
C THR A 30 6.83 8.86 10.34
N ALA A 31 7.51 8.93 9.19
CA ALA A 31 7.20 8.09 8.03
C ALA A 31 7.28 6.61 8.38
N LEU A 32 8.35 6.22 9.08
CA LEU A 32 8.56 4.84 9.49
C LEU A 32 7.46 4.34 10.44
N TYR A 33 7.06 5.15 11.41
CA TYR A 33 5.96 4.81 12.32
C TYR A 33 4.63 4.71 11.60
N THR A 34 4.31 5.65 10.70
CA THR A 34 3.08 5.64 9.90
C THR A 34 3.00 4.37 9.04
N ILE A 35 4.08 4.00 8.37
CA ILE A 35 4.15 2.81 7.52
C ILE A 35 4.02 1.53 8.35
N LYS A 36 4.71 1.45 9.50
CA LYS A 36 4.57 0.31 10.42
C LYS A 36 3.17 0.21 11.00
N ALA A 37 2.56 1.33 11.38
CA ALA A 37 1.18 1.35 11.87
C ALA A 37 0.21 0.83 10.80
N LEU A 38 0.35 1.30 9.55
CA LEU A 38 -0.44 0.81 8.42
C LEU A 38 -0.27 -0.71 8.24
N ALA A 39 0.98 -1.19 8.27
CA ALA A 39 1.28 -2.61 8.14
C ALA A 39 0.65 -3.46 9.24
N TYR A 40 0.76 -3.03 10.51
CA TYR A 40 0.13 -3.73 11.63
C TYR A 40 -1.40 -3.69 11.55
N CYS A 41 -2.00 -2.56 11.19
CA CYS A 41 -3.44 -2.48 10.99
C CYS A 41 -3.93 -3.49 9.93
N ARG A 42 -3.20 -3.63 8.82
CA ARG A 42 -3.50 -4.60 7.77
C ARG A 42 -3.40 -6.04 8.27
N ILE A 43 -2.34 -6.37 8.99
CA ILE A 43 -2.13 -7.71 9.55
C ILE A 43 -3.21 -8.04 10.58
N ILE A 44 -3.49 -7.14 11.53
CA ILE A 44 -4.47 -7.37 12.60
C ILE A 44 -5.88 -7.52 12.03
N LEU A 45 -6.30 -6.60 11.15
CA LEU A 45 -7.62 -6.67 10.53
C LEU A 45 -7.73 -7.88 9.61
N GLY A 46 -6.64 -8.21 8.90
CA GLY A 46 -6.57 -9.37 8.02
C GLY A 46 -6.66 -10.69 8.79
N ALA A 47 -5.88 -10.83 9.86
CA ALA A 47 -5.90 -12.00 10.74
C ALA A 47 -7.24 -12.16 11.46
N GLY A 48 -7.84 -11.06 11.94
CA GLY A 48 -9.20 -11.08 12.48
C GLY A 48 -10.21 -11.57 11.46
N SER A 49 -10.18 -11.02 10.24
CA SER A 49 -11.07 -11.41 9.15
C SER A 49 -10.88 -12.86 8.70
N LEU A 50 -9.65 -13.40 8.81
CA LEU A 50 -9.33 -14.78 8.45
C LEU A 50 -9.74 -15.79 9.54
N LEU A 51 -9.43 -15.51 10.81
CA LEU A 51 -9.64 -16.44 11.92
C LEU A 51 -11.05 -16.33 12.51
N PHE A 52 -11.62 -15.12 12.55
CA PHE A 52 -12.89 -14.83 13.20
C PHE A 52 -13.77 -13.89 12.36
N PRO A 53 -14.10 -14.25 11.10
CA PRO A 53 -14.77 -13.35 10.13
C PRO A 53 -16.08 -12.75 10.68
N HIS A 54 -16.89 -13.56 11.37
CA HIS A 54 -18.17 -13.09 11.94
C HIS A 54 -17.98 -12.07 13.06
N PHE A 55 -16.97 -12.27 13.92
CA PHE A 55 -16.68 -11.34 15.00
C PHE A 55 -16.11 -10.03 14.44
N THR A 56 -15.13 -10.12 13.53
CA THR A 56 -14.49 -8.95 12.93
C THR A 56 -15.48 -8.12 12.12
N CYS A 57 -16.32 -8.71 11.27
CA CYS A 57 -17.37 -7.97 10.55
C CYS A 57 -18.45 -7.44 11.51
N GLY A 58 -18.76 -8.17 12.59
CA GLY A 58 -19.71 -7.76 13.62
C GLY A 58 -19.34 -6.45 14.32
N LEU A 59 -18.04 -6.15 14.47
CA LEU A 59 -17.55 -4.86 15.00
C LEU A 59 -18.04 -3.66 14.17
N PHE A 60 -18.23 -3.87 12.87
CA PHE A 60 -18.70 -2.86 11.92
C PHE A 60 -20.20 -2.96 11.65
N LYS A 61 -20.95 -3.68 12.50
CA LYS A 61 -22.39 -3.97 12.32
C LYS A 61 -22.70 -4.64 10.97
N PHE A 62 -21.72 -5.34 10.38
CA PHE A 62 -21.87 -6.07 9.14
C PHE A 62 -22.05 -7.56 9.45
N LEU A 63 -23.29 -8.04 9.36
CA LEU A 63 -23.60 -9.44 9.57
C LEU A 63 -23.37 -10.21 8.27
N ILE A 64 -22.49 -11.20 8.32
CA ILE A 64 -22.15 -12.04 7.18
C ILE A 64 -22.84 -13.40 7.32
N SER A 65 -23.24 -13.98 6.20
CA SER A 65 -23.66 -15.38 6.14
C SER A 65 -22.44 -16.30 6.06
N ASN A 66 -22.63 -17.59 6.38
CA ASN A 66 -21.57 -18.60 6.25
C ASN A 66 -20.99 -18.65 4.82
N GLU A 67 -21.83 -18.46 3.80
CA GLU A 67 -21.42 -18.46 2.39
C GLU A 67 -20.51 -17.26 2.07
N THR A 68 -20.85 -16.08 2.57
CA THR A 68 -20.04 -14.87 2.37
C THR A 68 -18.77 -14.85 3.24
N SER A 69 -18.69 -15.69 4.27
CA SER A 69 -17.54 -15.73 5.18
C SER A 69 -16.23 -16.12 4.48
N THR A 70 -16.29 -16.99 3.46
CA THR A 70 -15.11 -17.37 2.67
C THR A 70 -14.50 -16.17 1.94
N VAL A 71 -15.34 -15.25 1.43
CA VAL A 71 -14.88 -14.01 0.77
C VAL A 71 -14.18 -13.09 1.77
N ILE A 72 -14.71 -13.00 2.99
CA ILE A 72 -14.06 -12.25 4.08
C ILE A 72 -12.72 -12.86 4.48
N CYS A 73 -12.62 -14.19 4.52
CA CYS A 73 -11.35 -14.85 4.77
C CYS A 73 -10.30 -14.55 3.67
N LEU A 74 -10.71 -14.53 2.40
CA LEU A 74 -9.84 -14.16 1.27
C LEU A 74 -9.36 -12.70 1.38
N PHE A 75 -10.28 -11.79 1.74
CA PHE A 75 -9.92 -10.40 2.08
C PHE A 75 -8.90 -10.36 3.22
N GLY A 76 -9.07 -11.23 4.23
CA GLY A 76 -8.17 -11.37 5.36
C GLY A 76 -6.75 -11.76 4.95
N VAL A 77 -6.61 -12.81 4.14
CA VAL A 77 -5.30 -13.25 3.60
C VAL A 77 -4.63 -12.12 2.82
N ARG A 78 -5.38 -11.40 1.97
CA ARG A 78 -4.87 -10.24 1.23
C ARG A 78 -4.34 -9.17 2.18
N GLY A 79 -5.08 -8.86 3.25
CA GLY A 79 -4.66 -7.90 4.27
C GLY A 79 -3.35 -8.30 4.95
N ILE A 80 -3.23 -9.58 5.34
CA ILE A 80 -2.00 -10.11 5.94
C ILE A 80 -0.83 -9.99 4.97
N ALA A 81 -0.98 -10.46 3.74
CA ALA A 81 0.08 -10.44 2.73
C ALA A 81 0.56 -9.01 2.43
N LEU A 82 -0.35 -8.06 2.25
CA LEU A 82 0.01 -6.67 1.99
C LEU A 82 0.68 -6.00 3.20
N GLY A 83 0.25 -6.32 4.42
CA GLY A 83 0.86 -5.82 5.64
C GLY A 83 2.26 -6.41 5.87
N GLU A 84 2.44 -7.70 5.63
CA GLU A 84 3.74 -8.37 5.70
C GLU A 84 4.72 -7.76 4.68
N LEU A 85 4.28 -7.59 3.42
CA LEU A 85 5.09 -6.94 2.39
C LEU A 85 5.53 -5.53 2.80
N LEU A 86 4.67 -4.75 3.45
CA LEU A 86 5.04 -3.42 3.97
C LEU A 86 6.09 -3.50 5.09
N LEU A 87 6.05 -4.52 5.95
CA LEU A 87 7.06 -4.71 6.99
C LEU A 87 8.41 -5.13 6.41
N THR A 88 8.41 -5.97 5.37
CA THR A 88 9.63 -6.50 4.75
C THR A 88 10.20 -5.59 3.66
N ALA A 89 9.46 -4.56 3.23
CA ALA A 89 9.88 -3.62 2.18
C ALA A 89 11.14 -2.82 2.52
N LYS A 90 11.50 -2.73 3.80
CA LYS A 90 12.71 -2.01 4.24
C LYS A 90 13.94 -2.86 3.95
N ASP A 91 14.59 -2.57 2.84
CA ASP A 91 15.90 -3.12 2.51
C ASP A 91 17.00 -2.10 2.83
N GLU A 92 17.64 -2.26 3.98
CA GLU A 92 18.76 -1.41 4.41
C GLU A 92 20.03 -1.63 3.57
N THR A 93 20.08 -2.69 2.76
CA THR A 93 21.21 -3.02 1.89
C THR A 93 21.08 -2.44 0.47
N SER A 94 19.88 -2.00 0.09
CA SER A 94 19.63 -1.36 -1.21
C SER A 94 20.25 0.04 -1.27
N PRO A 95 20.80 0.48 -2.43
CA PRO A 95 21.32 1.84 -2.61
C PRO A 95 20.29 2.96 -2.39
N ASP A 96 18.99 2.65 -2.41
CA ASP A 96 17.90 3.58 -2.11
C ASP A 96 17.22 3.33 -0.74
N GLY A 97 17.78 2.43 0.08
CA GLY A 97 17.22 2.04 1.38
C GLY A 97 15.84 1.40 1.29
N GLY A 98 15.47 0.82 0.15
CA GLY A 98 14.17 0.19 -0.11
C GLY A 98 13.04 1.18 -0.42
N ARG A 99 13.33 2.48 -0.58
CA ARG A 99 12.31 3.53 -0.77
C ARG A 99 11.47 3.32 -2.04
N LYS A 100 12.06 2.89 -3.15
CA LYS A 100 11.29 2.66 -4.39
C LYS A 100 10.26 1.54 -4.21
N GLU A 101 10.68 0.45 -3.55
CA GLU A 101 9.79 -0.68 -3.32
C GLU A 101 8.71 -0.34 -2.30
N LEU A 102 9.08 0.37 -1.22
CA LEU A 102 8.12 0.85 -0.24
C LEU A 102 7.08 1.80 -0.85
N ARG A 103 7.50 2.69 -1.76
CA ARG A 103 6.58 3.57 -2.51
C ARG A 103 5.66 2.78 -3.43
N ARG A 104 6.12 1.71 -4.08
CA ARG A 104 5.29 0.82 -4.90
C ARG A 104 4.25 0.11 -4.05
N LEU A 105 4.66 -0.46 -2.92
CA LEU A 105 3.78 -1.19 -2.02
C LEU A 105 2.74 -0.28 -1.36
N LEU A 106 3.10 0.95 -0.99
CA LEU A 106 2.14 1.96 -0.50
C LEU A 106 1.10 2.32 -1.57
N LYS A 107 1.52 2.53 -2.83
CA LYS A 107 0.59 2.79 -3.94
C LYS A 107 -0.33 1.61 -4.20
N ALA A 108 0.19 0.38 -4.16
CA ALA A 108 -0.61 -0.83 -4.32
C ALA A 108 -1.65 -0.97 -3.20
N ASN A 109 -1.23 -0.79 -1.94
CA ASN A 109 -2.14 -0.78 -0.78
C ASN A 109 -3.26 0.25 -0.91
N MET A 110 -2.89 1.48 -1.30
CA MET A 110 -3.85 2.57 -1.51
C MET A 110 -4.82 2.23 -2.65
N GLY A 111 -4.32 1.66 -3.75
CA GLY A 111 -5.16 1.19 -4.86
C GLY A 111 -6.19 0.15 -4.41
N CYS A 112 -5.78 -0.83 -3.60
CA CYS A 112 -6.70 -1.81 -3.03
C CYS A 112 -7.78 -1.16 -2.16
N ASP A 113 -7.40 -0.21 -1.28
CA ASP A 113 -8.38 0.45 -0.41
C ASP A 113 -9.36 1.32 -1.19
N VAL A 114 -8.90 1.99 -2.25
CA VAL A 114 -9.79 2.74 -3.15
C VAL A 114 -10.79 1.81 -3.83
N CYS A 115 -10.34 0.67 -4.34
CA CYS A 115 -11.24 -0.35 -4.89
C CYS A 115 -12.24 -0.87 -3.85
N ASP A 116 -11.81 -1.06 -2.60
CA ASP A 116 -12.70 -1.48 -1.52
C ASP A 116 -13.76 -0.40 -1.22
N ILE A 117 -13.38 0.87 -1.13
CA ILE A 117 -14.31 2.01 -0.94
C ILE A 117 -15.35 2.07 -2.06
N PHE A 118 -14.93 1.94 -3.33
CA PHE A 118 -15.86 1.91 -4.46
C PHE A 118 -16.79 0.70 -4.41
N SER A 119 -16.27 -0.47 -4.03
CA SER A 119 -17.06 -1.69 -3.90
C SER A 119 -18.12 -1.56 -2.81
N ILE A 120 -17.75 -0.99 -1.65
CA ILE A 120 -18.67 -0.71 -0.55
C ILE A 120 -19.71 0.34 -0.99
N GLY A 121 -19.28 1.42 -1.64
CA GLY A 121 -20.18 2.46 -2.15
C GLY A 121 -21.21 1.91 -3.13
N PHE A 122 -20.78 1.05 -4.06
CA PHE A 122 -21.67 0.35 -4.98
C PHE A 122 -22.64 -0.58 -4.24
N ALA A 123 -22.17 -1.32 -3.25
CA ALA A 123 -23.00 -2.23 -2.45
C ALA A 123 -24.06 -1.48 -1.63
N VAL A 124 -23.71 -0.31 -1.08
CA VAL A 124 -24.65 0.59 -0.40
C VAL A 124 -25.67 1.17 -1.40
N ALA A 125 -25.21 1.67 -2.54
CA ALA A 125 -26.08 2.24 -3.57
C ALA A 125 -27.08 1.21 -4.15
N SER A 126 -26.66 -0.05 -4.22
CA SER A 126 -27.50 -1.17 -4.70
C SER A 126 -28.40 -1.77 -3.62
N GLY A 127 -28.31 -1.30 -2.37
CA GLY A 127 -29.11 -1.80 -1.24
C GLY A 127 -28.65 -3.14 -0.65
N TYR A 128 -27.48 -3.66 -1.04
CA TYR A 128 -26.91 -4.89 -0.48
C TYR A 128 -26.39 -4.70 0.95
N ILE A 129 -25.93 -3.48 1.27
CA ILE A 129 -25.39 -3.13 2.59
C ILE A 129 -26.11 -1.88 3.10
N GLY A 130 -26.46 -1.87 4.38
CA GLY A 130 -27.03 -0.68 5.02
C GLY A 130 -26.05 0.50 5.05
N LEU A 131 -26.57 1.72 5.11
CA LEU A 131 -25.75 2.94 5.12
C LEU A 131 -24.74 2.97 6.28
N LEU A 132 -25.16 2.57 7.48
CA LEU A 132 -24.29 2.56 8.67
C LEU A 132 -23.10 1.60 8.55
N PRO A 133 -23.30 0.28 8.29
CA PRO A 133 -22.16 -0.63 8.09
C PRO A 133 -21.31 -0.22 6.88
N GLY A 134 -21.94 0.26 5.81
CA GLY A 134 -21.21 0.78 4.64
C GLY A 134 -20.31 1.97 4.99
N ALA A 135 -20.82 2.94 5.76
CA ALA A 135 -20.05 4.10 6.21
C ALA A 135 -18.89 3.71 7.14
N LEU A 136 -19.09 2.74 8.04
CA LEU A 136 -18.03 2.25 8.92
C LEU A 136 -16.90 1.57 8.14
N LEU A 137 -17.24 0.71 7.17
CA LEU A 137 -16.25 0.02 6.34
C LEU A 137 -15.52 0.99 5.41
N ALA A 138 -16.26 1.85 4.70
CA ALA A 138 -15.67 2.84 3.79
C ALA A 138 -14.84 3.89 4.54
N GLY A 139 -15.30 4.33 5.72
CA GLY A 139 -14.55 5.24 6.58
C GLY A 139 -13.25 4.64 7.12
N GLY A 140 -13.27 3.36 7.51
CA GLY A 140 -12.07 2.62 7.88
C GLY A 140 -11.05 2.55 6.73
N ALA A 141 -11.51 2.13 5.54
CA ALA A 141 -10.65 2.09 4.34
C ALA A 141 -10.11 3.46 3.95
N ALA A 142 -10.94 4.51 3.99
CA ALA A 142 -10.52 5.89 3.71
C ALA A 142 -9.45 6.39 4.69
N SER A 143 -9.53 5.98 5.96
CA SER A 143 -8.51 6.29 6.95
C SER A 143 -7.16 5.66 6.61
N LEU A 144 -7.15 4.39 6.16
CA LEU A 144 -5.94 3.71 5.72
C LEU A 144 -5.34 4.33 4.45
N VAL A 145 -6.17 4.78 3.51
CA VAL A 145 -5.74 5.58 2.35
C VAL A 145 -5.04 6.85 2.80
N GLY A 146 -5.61 7.60 3.74
CA GLY A 146 -5.00 8.81 4.28
C GLY A 146 -3.63 8.54 4.92
N VAL A 147 -3.53 7.49 5.74
CA VAL A 147 -2.27 7.05 6.36
C VAL A 147 -1.24 6.66 5.29
N ALA A 148 -1.64 5.93 4.26
CA ALA A 148 -0.77 5.56 3.14
C ALA A 148 -0.29 6.79 2.35
N ALA A 149 -1.17 7.77 2.11
CA ALA A 149 -0.83 9.01 1.43
C ALA A 149 0.19 9.84 2.23
N LEU A 150 0.00 9.97 3.55
CA LEU A 150 0.98 10.62 4.43
C LEU A 150 2.33 9.88 4.45
N GLY A 151 2.30 8.55 4.40
CA GLY A 151 3.50 7.73 4.22
C GLY A 151 4.22 7.99 2.89
N LEU A 152 3.48 8.22 1.81
CA LEU A 152 4.02 8.53 0.48
C LEU A 152 4.64 9.93 0.40
N GLU A 153 4.02 10.94 1.02
CA GLU A 153 4.55 12.31 1.03
C GLU A 153 5.85 12.44 1.83
N SER A 154 6.04 11.56 2.81
CA SER A 154 7.21 11.56 3.69
C SER A 154 8.39 10.71 3.17
N LEU A 155 8.21 10.08 2.00
CA LEU A 155 9.16 9.21 1.29
C LEU A 155 9.81 9.90 0.09
#